data_AF-R7VD10-F1
#
_entry.id   AF-R7VD10-F1
#
_cell.length_a   1.000
_cell.length_b   1.000
_cell.length_c   1.000
_cell.angle_alpha   90.00
_cell.angle_beta   90.00
_cell.angle_gamma   90.00
#
_symmetry.space_group_name_H-M   'P 1'
#
loop_
_entity.id
_entity.type
_entity.pdbx_description
1 polymer ?
#
loop_
_entity_poly.entity_id
_entity_poly.type
_entity_poly.pdbx_seq_one_letter_code
_entity_poly.pdbx_strand_id
1 'polypeptide(L)'
;MRGWGIRLHPVAALIKRISIASCRDWEPEFKYVANMHGNEVVGREMVLQMAFDLCEGYLKGDPHTVKLVDNTRIHIMPSMNPDGWEHANDQGEKKDWLVGRRNAADIDLNRNFPDLNRIAFSNEKQHSLNNHLMRQMVVNNASLAPETKMVIQWIMSIPFVLSANLHGGDLVANYPYDESRSGNMQEYTDSPDDATFRYLAETYASNHQTMAKPHTPCDMTNDDKFYKKGGITNGAAWYSVAGGMQDFNYLSSNDFEITVEMGCDKFPPNADLPMYYEQNKNALVAYMWESHIGVKGVVTDENGNPISHAVIKTRNMTDGENYEIQHHVTSAHGGDYWRLLPPGTYEITACAGAQFECVTQEVQVDNPAFSEAKVLDFTLPAVRTKDAVAENQLSPDDDEYNLTEMEYEERMTELRDLLRNYWDKQPMF
;
A
#
# COMPACT_ATOMS: atom_id res chain seq x y z
N MET A 1 -8.16 22.75 28.40
CA MET A 1 -6.87 22.97 27.73
C MET A 1 -6.17 21.63 27.62
N ARG A 2 -6.30 20.95 26.48
CA ARG A 2 -5.70 19.64 26.21
C ARG A 2 -4.41 19.91 25.43
N GLY A 3 -3.27 19.60 26.02
CA GLY A 3 -1.97 19.76 25.38
C GLY A 3 -1.75 18.65 24.36
N TRP A 4 -1.49 19.02 23.12
CA TRP A 4 -0.97 18.15 22.07
C TRP A 4 0.53 18.00 22.32
N GLY A 5 0.98 16.80 22.65
CA GLY A 5 2.38 16.56 22.97
C GLY A 5 2.57 15.20 23.60
N ILE A 6 2.46 14.14 22.80
CA ILE A 6 2.86 12.79 23.21
C ILE A 6 4.29 12.59 22.72
N ARG A 7 5.25 12.52 23.67
CA ARG A 7 6.63 12.11 23.42
C ARG A 7 6.72 10.59 23.27
N LEU A 8 7.43 10.11 22.25
CA LEU A 8 7.77 8.69 22.05
C LEU A 8 9.25 8.55 21.63
N HIS A 9 10.01 7.69 22.31
CA HIS A 9 11.33 7.12 21.93
C HIS A 9 11.49 5.73 22.57
N PRO A 10 12.37 4.82 22.07
CA PRO A 10 13.16 4.84 20.83
C PRO A 10 12.66 3.79 19.79
N VAL A 11 12.64 4.16 18.50
CA VAL A 11 12.35 3.35 17.28
C VAL A 11 11.08 2.45 17.33
N ALA A 12 10.22 2.58 18.33
CA ALA A 12 8.90 1.96 18.33
C ALA A 12 7.96 2.79 17.44
N ALA A 13 7.96 2.50 16.15
CA ALA A 13 6.81 2.82 15.31
C ALA A 13 5.59 2.19 15.96
N LEU A 14 4.71 3.02 16.53
CA LEU A 14 3.54 2.54 17.24
C LEU A 14 2.53 2.03 16.21
N ILE A 15 2.62 0.77 15.81
CA ILE A 15 1.61 0.13 14.99
C ILE A 15 0.42 -0.15 15.89
N LYS A 16 -0.68 0.59 15.66
CA LYS A 16 -1.96 0.32 16.30
C LYS A 16 -2.88 -0.36 15.31
N ARG A 17 -3.40 -1.51 15.71
CA ARG A 17 -4.51 -2.18 15.04
C ARG A 17 -5.83 -1.71 15.64
N ILE A 18 -6.73 -1.22 14.80
CA ILE A 18 -8.13 -0.92 15.12
C ILE A 18 -8.95 -1.99 14.42
N SER A 19 -9.43 -2.98 15.19
CA SER A 19 -10.38 -3.98 14.74
C SER A 19 -11.11 -4.58 15.92
N ILE A 20 -12.24 -5.22 15.67
CA ILE A 20 -12.90 -6.08 16.65
C ILE A 20 -12.15 -7.41 16.72
N ALA A 21 -12.15 -8.05 17.89
CA ALA A 21 -11.43 -9.29 18.13
C ALA A 21 -12.00 -10.50 17.36
N SER A 22 -13.17 -10.37 16.72
CA SER A 22 -13.68 -11.41 15.84
C SER A 22 -12.93 -11.35 14.51
N CYS A 23 -12.03 -12.30 14.29
CA CYS A 23 -11.47 -12.59 12.98
C CYS A 23 -12.63 -13.12 12.11
N ARG A 24 -13.36 -12.24 11.41
CA ARG A 24 -14.19 -12.72 10.31
C ARG A 24 -13.26 -13.02 9.15
N ASP A 25 -13.57 -14.13 8.48
CA ASP A 25 -12.94 -14.41 7.21
C ASP A 25 -13.29 -13.21 6.27
N TRP A 26 -12.32 -12.75 5.47
CA TRP A 26 -12.50 -11.83 4.33
C TRP A 26 -12.57 -10.33 4.66
N GLU A 27 -12.10 -9.96 5.85
CA GLU A 27 -11.82 -8.57 6.23
C GLU A 27 -10.52 -8.10 5.57
N PRO A 28 -10.54 -7.08 4.68
CA PRO A 28 -9.31 -6.54 4.12
C PRO A 28 -8.43 -5.91 5.22
N GLU A 29 -7.13 -6.10 5.08
CA GLU A 29 -6.12 -5.44 5.90
C GLU A 29 -5.74 -4.12 5.22
N PHE A 30 -5.95 -3.00 5.92
CA PHE A 30 -5.64 -1.66 5.44
C PHE A 30 -4.55 -1.03 6.31
N LYS A 31 -3.63 -0.24 5.72
CA LYS A 31 -2.67 0.54 6.52
C LYS A 31 -2.50 2.00 6.11
N TYR A 32 -2.33 2.87 7.12
CA TYR A 32 -1.70 4.18 6.95
C TYR A 32 -0.32 4.20 7.58
N VAL A 33 0.66 4.69 6.82
CA VAL A 33 2.01 5.00 7.31
C VAL A 33 2.22 6.50 7.20
N ALA A 34 2.76 7.13 8.24
CA ALA A 34 3.03 8.55 8.22
C ALA A 34 4.44 8.86 8.73
N ASN A 35 4.91 10.06 8.39
CA ASN A 35 6.10 10.65 8.98
C ASN A 35 7.34 9.73 8.83
N MET A 36 7.49 9.16 7.63
CA MET A 36 8.73 8.49 7.21
C MET A 36 9.86 9.50 6.96
N HIS A 37 9.50 10.72 6.57
CA HIS A 37 10.35 11.88 6.78
C HIS A 37 9.94 12.56 8.08
N GLY A 38 10.87 12.67 9.01
CA GLY A 38 10.57 13.13 10.36
C GLY A 38 10.05 14.57 10.43
N ASN A 39 10.45 15.42 9.49
CA ASN A 39 9.99 16.81 9.41
C ASN A 39 8.68 17.00 8.63
N GLU A 40 8.08 15.94 8.11
CA GLU A 40 6.78 15.96 7.42
C GLU A 40 5.71 15.48 8.42
N VAL A 41 5.14 16.43 9.16
CA VAL A 41 4.44 16.18 10.44
C VAL A 41 2.93 16.05 10.31
N VAL A 42 2.33 16.65 9.28
CA VAL A 42 0.87 16.67 9.10
C VAL A 42 0.30 15.26 9.18
N GLY A 43 0.82 14.32 8.39
CA GLY A 43 0.35 12.93 8.39
C GLY A 43 0.35 12.26 9.76
N ARG A 44 1.40 12.49 10.57
CA ARG A 44 1.51 11.95 11.94
C ARG A 44 0.33 12.37 12.80
N GLU A 45 0.04 13.65 12.81
CA GLU A 45 -1.03 14.21 13.63
C GLU A 45 -2.41 13.87 13.06
N MET A 46 -2.56 13.81 11.74
CA MET A 46 -3.83 13.49 11.08
C MET A 46 -4.30 12.08 11.43
N VAL A 47 -3.42 11.07 11.35
CA VAL A 47 -3.82 9.69 11.65
C VAL A 47 -4.07 9.45 13.15
N LEU A 48 -3.40 10.22 14.03
CA LEU A 48 -3.68 10.18 15.47
C LEU A 48 -5.06 10.76 15.79
N GLN A 49 -5.41 11.91 15.20
CA GLN A 49 -6.73 12.51 15.39
C GLN A 49 -7.83 11.67 14.72
N MET A 50 -7.59 11.11 13.54
CA MET A 50 -8.50 10.18 12.87
C MET A 50 -8.78 8.95 13.73
N ALA A 51 -7.75 8.35 14.35
CA ALA A 51 -7.93 7.21 15.25
C ALA A 51 -8.81 7.56 16.47
N PHE A 52 -8.66 8.78 17.00
CA PHE A 52 -9.54 9.26 18.08
C PHE A 52 -10.98 9.42 17.61
N ASP A 53 -11.21 10.00 16.44
CA ASP A 53 -12.55 10.21 15.88
C ASP A 53 -13.24 8.90 15.50
N LEU A 54 -12.51 7.92 14.96
CA LEU A 54 -13.04 6.57 14.72
C LEU A 54 -13.49 5.90 16.03
N CYS A 55 -12.70 6.02 17.10
CA CYS A 55 -13.06 5.49 18.41
C CYS A 55 -14.32 6.16 18.97
N GLU A 56 -14.38 7.49 18.93
CA GLU A 56 -15.54 8.27 19.38
C GLU A 56 -16.80 7.97 18.55
N GLY A 57 -16.66 7.87 17.23
CA GLY A 57 -17.74 7.53 16.32
C GLY A 57 -18.28 6.12 16.57
N TYR A 58 -17.38 5.16 16.79
CA TYR A 58 -17.74 3.79 17.14
C TYR A 58 -18.52 3.73 18.46
N LEU A 59 -18.02 4.39 19.52
CA LEU A 59 -18.68 4.42 20.83
C LEU A 59 -20.04 5.13 20.80
N LYS A 60 -20.24 6.09 19.89
CA LYS A 60 -21.52 6.76 19.66
C LYS A 60 -22.50 5.97 18.80
N GLY A 61 -22.06 4.86 18.20
CA GLY A 61 -22.86 4.07 17.28
C GLY A 61 -23.10 4.77 15.93
N ASP A 62 -22.14 5.59 15.47
CA ASP A 62 -22.19 6.16 14.11
C ASP A 62 -22.22 5.02 13.07
N PRO A 63 -23.28 4.91 12.25
CA PRO A 63 -23.48 3.73 11.40
C PRO A 63 -22.35 3.49 10.39
N HIS A 64 -21.76 4.55 9.85
CA HIS A 64 -20.68 4.44 8.86
C HIS A 64 -19.37 4.02 9.52
N THR A 65 -19.06 4.61 10.68
CA THR A 65 -17.86 4.29 11.46
C THR A 65 -17.92 2.87 12.00
N VAL A 66 -19.05 2.45 12.56
CA VAL A 66 -19.26 1.08 13.03
C VAL A 66 -19.08 0.11 11.87
N LYS A 67 -19.73 0.35 10.72
CA LYS A 67 -19.61 -0.52 9.56
C LYS A 67 -18.16 -0.60 9.04
N LEU A 68 -17.42 0.51 9.02
CA LEU A 68 -16.02 0.51 8.58
C LEU A 68 -15.14 -0.34 9.52
N VAL A 69 -15.23 -0.08 10.84
CA VAL A 69 -14.40 -0.75 11.86
C VAL A 69 -14.77 -2.23 12.03
N ASP A 70 -16.04 -2.59 11.86
CA ASP A 70 -16.52 -3.98 11.95
C ASP A 70 -16.06 -4.85 10.78
N ASN A 71 -15.74 -4.26 9.62
CA ASN A 71 -15.43 -5.00 8.40
C ASN A 71 -14.01 -4.77 7.87
N THR A 72 -13.19 -3.95 8.53
CA THR A 72 -11.84 -3.61 8.09
C THR A 72 -10.86 -3.77 9.23
N ARG A 73 -9.69 -4.35 8.94
CA ARG A 73 -8.58 -4.35 9.89
C ARG A 73 -7.67 -3.18 9.58
N ILE A 74 -7.83 -2.12 10.36
CA ILE A 74 -7.13 -0.86 10.13
C ILE A 74 -5.85 -0.85 10.94
N HIS A 75 -4.72 -0.67 10.28
CA HIS A 75 -3.43 -0.49 10.94
C HIS A 75 -2.91 0.93 10.73
N ILE A 76 -2.43 1.53 11.81
CA ILE A 76 -1.93 2.90 11.79
C ILE A 76 -0.52 2.92 12.33
N MET A 77 0.40 3.46 11.54
CA MET A 77 1.78 3.79 11.94
C MET A 77 1.94 5.31 11.87
N PRO A 78 1.76 6.04 12.99
CA PRO A 78 1.83 7.50 12.99
C PRO A 78 3.21 8.07 12.66
N SER A 79 4.27 7.30 12.94
CA SER A 79 5.64 7.74 12.67
C SER A 79 6.53 6.54 12.39
N MET A 80 6.96 6.45 11.14
CA MET A 80 8.01 5.52 10.72
C MET A 80 9.40 6.02 11.08
N ASN A 81 9.61 7.35 11.13
CA ASN A 81 10.88 7.99 11.48
C ASN A 81 10.75 8.90 12.71
N PRO A 82 10.59 8.33 13.92
CA PRO A 82 10.45 9.13 15.15
C PRO A 82 11.72 9.91 15.50
N ASP A 83 12.91 9.39 15.17
CA ASP A 83 14.18 10.05 15.47
C ASP A 83 14.38 11.32 14.62
N GLY A 84 14.04 11.25 13.32
CA GLY A 84 14.01 12.43 12.46
C GLY A 84 12.99 13.47 12.94
N TRP A 85 11.84 13.02 13.44
CA TRP A 85 10.82 13.91 13.98
C TRP A 85 11.29 14.64 15.23
N GLU A 86 11.95 13.95 16.18
CA GLU A 86 12.51 14.62 17.36
C GLU A 86 13.53 15.69 16.96
N HIS A 87 14.43 15.36 16.02
CA HIS A 87 15.41 16.30 15.52
C HIS A 87 14.76 17.52 14.84
N ALA A 88 13.71 17.32 14.03
CA ALA A 88 12.95 18.43 13.45
C ALA A 88 12.20 19.25 14.51
N ASN A 89 11.67 18.58 15.54
CA ASN A 89 10.92 19.20 16.63
C ASN A 89 11.81 20.16 17.44
N ASP A 90 13.02 19.74 17.76
CA ASP A 90 13.94 20.46 18.65
C ASP A 90 14.54 21.74 18.07
N GLN A 91 14.36 22.00 16.77
CA GLN A 91 14.78 23.26 16.12
C GLN A 91 13.96 24.50 16.54
N GLY A 92 12.90 24.33 17.34
CA GLY A 92 12.04 25.43 17.79
C GLY A 92 11.34 26.11 16.60
N GLU A 93 11.39 27.44 16.52
CA GLU A 93 10.73 28.22 15.46
C GLU A 93 11.47 28.18 14.10
N LYS A 94 12.71 27.67 14.05
CA LYS A 94 13.50 27.59 12.81
C LYS A 94 13.32 26.23 12.15
N LYS A 95 12.11 25.96 11.65
CA LYS A 95 11.82 24.74 10.88
C LYS A 95 12.45 24.86 9.48
N ASP A 96 13.51 24.09 9.26
CA ASP A 96 14.19 23.99 7.96
C ASP A 96 13.57 22.88 7.10
N TRP A 97 13.60 23.04 5.78
CA TRP A 97 13.03 22.11 4.81
C TRP A 97 13.64 20.70 4.83
N LEU A 98 14.88 20.56 5.31
CA LEU A 98 15.64 19.30 5.31
C LEU A 98 15.93 18.75 6.70
N VAL A 99 15.96 19.60 7.73
CA VAL A 99 16.34 19.17 9.09
C VAL A 99 15.31 18.19 9.66
N GLY A 100 15.77 17.00 10.03
CA GLY A 100 14.94 15.91 10.54
C GLY A 100 14.19 15.10 9.48
N ARG A 101 14.45 15.34 8.18
CA ARG A 101 13.90 14.52 7.10
C ARG A 101 14.41 13.08 7.16
N ARG A 102 15.73 12.90 7.25
CA ARG A 102 16.41 11.60 7.26
C ARG A 102 16.32 10.94 8.64
N ASN A 103 16.59 9.63 8.73
CA ASN A 103 16.62 8.93 10.01
C ASN A 103 17.88 9.26 10.83
N ALA A 104 18.06 8.65 12.01
CA ALA A 104 19.22 8.89 12.88
C ALA A 104 20.59 8.58 12.25
N ALA A 105 20.62 7.72 11.22
CA ALA A 105 21.82 7.37 10.46
C ALA A 105 22.00 8.21 9.18
N ASP A 106 21.24 9.30 9.03
CA ASP A 106 21.22 10.17 7.85
C ASP A 106 20.80 9.45 6.54
N ILE A 107 19.94 8.43 6.66
CA ILE A 107 19.36 7.70 5.53
C ILE A 107 17.99 8.29 5.20
N ASP A 108 17.75 8.56 3.92
CA ASP A 108 16.40 8.88 3.42
C ASP A 108 15.63 7.55 3.28
N LEU A 109 14.65 7.33 4.17
CA LEU A 109 13.91 6.06 4.23
C LEU A 109 13.10 5.80 2.96
N ASN A 110 12.67 6.85 2.25
CA ASN A 110 11.94 6.72 0.98
C ASN A 110 12.88 6.58 -0.23
N ARG A 111 14.16 6.28 0.01
CA ARG A 111 15.17 5.87 -0.99
C ARG A 111 15.90 4.60 -0.57
N ASN A 112 15.40 3.92 0.46
CA ASN A 112 16.08 2.82 1.11
C ASN A 112 15.37 1.47 0.94
N PHE A 113 14.15 1.45 0.38
CA PHE A 113 13.52 0.18 0.02
C PHE A 113 14.24 -0.45 -1.18
N PRO A 114 14.24 -1.78 -1.28
CA PRO A 114 14.75 -2.41 -2.48
C PRO A 114 14.00 -1.97 -3.74
N ASP A 115 14.76 -1.52 -4.72
CA ASP A 115 14.25 -1.12 -6.04
C ASP A 115 13.86 -2.38 -6.84
N LEU A 116 12.56 -2.69 -6.82
CA LEU A 116 11.95 -3.78 -7.58
C LEU A 116 11.52 -3.34 -8.98
N ASN A 117 11.47 -2.03 -9.26
CA ASN A 117 11.05 -1.46 -10.53
C ASN A 117 11.92 -1.96 -11.68
N ARG A 118 13.23 -2.06 -11.46
CA ARG A 118 14.15 -2.61 -12.48
C ARG A 118 13.84 -4.05 -12.87
N ILE A 119 13.41 -4.87 -11.92
CA ILE A 119 13.01 -6.25 -12.17
C ILE A 119 11.68 -6.24 -12.94
N ALA A 120 10.69 -5.48 -12.46
CA ALA A 120 9.40 -5.34 -13.11
C ALA A 120 9.54 -4.89 -14.58
N PHE A 121 10.28 -3.82 -14.84
CA PHE A 121 10.49 -3.30 -16.20
C PHE A 121 11.26 -4.26 -17.12
N SER A 122 12.09 -5.17 -16.57
CA SER A 122 12.72 -6.23 -17.34
C SER A 122 11.73 -7.36 -17.65
N ASN A 123 10.93 -7.75 -16.66
CA ASN A 123 9.95 -8.83 -16.77
C ASN A 123 8.79 -8.43 -17.71
N GLU A 124 8.36 -7.16 -17.69
CA GLU A 124 7.43 -6.58 -18.66
C GLU A 124 7.88 -6.82 -20.11
N LYS A 125 9.17 -6.64 -20.40
CA LYS A 125 9.73 -6.86 -21.76
C LYS A 125 9.78 -8.33 -22.15
N GLN A 126 9.76 -9.23 -21.17
CA GLN A 126 9.81 -10.68 -21.34
C GLN A 126 8.42 -11.32 -21.18
N HIS A 127 7.38 -10.53 -20.92
CA HIS A 127 6.03 -11.00 -20.60
C HIS A 127 5.98 -11.99 -19.41
N SER A 128 6.79 -11.75 -18.38
CA SER A 128 6.87 -12.56 -17.16
C SER A 128 6.18 -11.88 -15.96
N LEU A 129 6.13 -12.59 -14.82
CA LEU A 129 5.48 -12.18 -13.58
C LEU A 129 6.00 -10.83 -13.05
N ASN A 130 5.05 -9.93 -12.71
CA ASN A 130 5.31 -8.58 -12.19
C ASN A 130 4.70 -8.33 -10.80
N ASN A 131 4.53 -9.40 -10.02
CA ASN A 131 4.02 -9.36 -8.66
C ASN A 131 4.90 -10.22 -7.74
N HIS A 132 4.99 -9.85 -6.46
CA HIS A 132 5.75 -10.59 -5.44
C HIS A 132 7.24 -10.78 -5.76
N LEU A 133 7.86 -9.75 -6.37
CA LEU A 133 9.21 -9.76 -6.95
C LEU A 133 10.35 -9.87 -5.92
N MET A 134 10.06 -9.79 -4.62
CA MET A 134 11.05 -10.07 -3.58
C MET A 134 11.66 -11.47 -3.69
N ARG A 135 10.95 -12.41 -4.34
CA ARG A 135 11.44 -13.76 -4.66
C ARG A 135 12.56 -13.78 -5.71
N GLN A 136 12.71 -12.72 -6.51
CA GLN A 136 13.68 -12.63 -7.61
C GLN A 136 14.93 -11.82 -7.24
N MET A 137 15.01 -11.35 -6.00
CA MET A 137 16.06 -10.43 -5.58
C MET A 137 16.85 -10.98 -4.39
N VAL A 138 18.17 -10.75 -4.40
CA VAL A 138 19.02 -10.90 -3.23
C VAL A 138 19.12 -9.56 -2.52
N VAL A 139 18.47 -9.45 -1.36
CA VAL A 139 18.48 -8.23 -0.56
C VAL A 139 19.80 -8.11 0.19
N ASN A 140 20.56 -7.04 -0.05
CA ASN A 140 21.69 -6.72 0.82
C ASN A 140 21.17 -6.11 2.14
N ASN A 141 20.98 -6.96 3.15
CA ASN A 141 20.42 -6.53 4.43
C ASN A 141 21.32 -5.52 5.18
N ALA A 142 22.61 -5.44 4.85
CA ALA A 142 23.52 -4.48 5.50
C ALA A 142 23.28 -3.02 5.07
N SER A 143 22.65 -2.78 3.91
CA SER A 143 22.37 -1.43 3.41
C SER A 143 21.00 -0.88 3.81
N LEU A 144 20.14 -1.68 4.42
CA LEU A 144 18.82 -1.25 4.87
C LEU A 144 18.89 -0.61 6.25
N ALA A 145 18.17 0.49 6.44
CA ALA A 145 17.92 1.12 7.72
C ALA A 145 17.04 0.21 8.60
N PRO A 146 17.19 0.24 9.94
CA PRO A 146 16.35 -0.54 10.85
C PRO A 146 14.84 -0.32 10.62
N GLU A 147 14.42 0.91 10.37
CA GLU A 147 13.03 1.29 10.11
C GLU A 147 12.50 0.62 8.83
N THR A 148 13.29 0.69 7.75
CA THR A 148 12.96 0.04 6.47
C THR A 148 12.84 -1.47 6.62
N LYS A 149 13.76 -2.12 7.35
CA LYS A 149 13.69 -3.58 7.59
C LYS A 149 12.41 -3.97 8.33
N MET A 150 12.04 -3.22 9.37
CA MET A 150 10.84 -3.46 10.15
C MET A 150 9.58 -3.31 9.29
N VAL A 151 9.51 -2.26 8.46
CA VAL A 151 8.37 -2.05 7.56
C VAL A 151 8.30 -3.14 6.49
N ILE A 152 9.42 -3.56 5.91
CA ILE A 152 9.45 -4.72 5.00
C ILE A 152 8.89 -5.95 5.71
N GLN A 153 9.39 -6.29 6.90
CA GLN A 153 8.87 -7.45 7.64
C GLN A 153 7.36 -7.35 7.87
N TRP A 154 6.87 -6.16 8.22
CA TRP A 154 5.46 -5.92 8.48
C TRP A 154 4.59 -6.10 7.22
N ILE A 155 5.00 -5.50 6.09
CA ILE A 155 4.35 -5.66 4.78
C ILE A 155 4.29 -7.15 4.40
N MET A 156 5.39 -7.89 4.57
CA MET A 156 5.43 -9.31 4.18
C MET A 156 4.70 -10.25 5.17
N SER A 157 4.27 -9.76 6.34
CA SER A 157 3.64 -10.60 7.37
C SER A 157 2.12 -10.48 7.42
N ILE A 158 1.54 -9.47 6.76
CA ILE A 158 0.10 -9.20 6.76
C ILE A 158 -0.34 -9.07 5.31
N PRO A 159 -1.46 -9.68 4.90
CA PRO A 159 -1.98 -9.55 3.55
C PRO A 159 -2.64 -8.19 3.34
N PHE A 160 -1.85 -7.11 3.41
CA PHE A 160 -2.32 -5.76 3.13
C PHE A 160 -2.90 -5.68 1.71
N VAL A 161 -4.06 -5.02 1.62
CA VAL A 161 -4.82 -4.85 0.38
C VAL A 161 -4.65 -3.45 -0.16
N LEU A 162 -4.77 -2.45 0.72
CA LEU A 162 -4.67 -1.04 0.38
C LEU A 162 -3.90 -0.28 1.45
N SER A 163 -3.10 0.69 1.02
CA SER A 163 -2.43 1.61 1.91
C SER A 163 -2.23 3.01 1.35
N ALA A 164 -1.90 3.94 2.25
CA ALA A 164 -1.20 5.15 1.84
C ALA A 164 -0.07 5.50 2.79
N ASN A 165 1.00 6.06 2.22
CA ASN A 165 2.04 6.72 2.98
C ASN A 165 1.86 8.25 2.90
N LEU A 166 1.94 8.92 4.06
CA LEU A 166 1.56 10.32 4.22
C LEU A 166 2.79 11.23 4.37
N HIS A 167 2.87 12.21 3.48
CA HIS A 167 3.98 13.14 3.29
C HIS A 167 3.55 14.61 3.44
N GLY A 168 4.53 15.51 3.36
CA GLY A 168 4.31 16.94 3.25
C GLY A 168 5.40 17.59 2.40
N GLY A 169 5.06 18.74 1.83
CA GLY A 169 5.92 19.50 0.92
C GLY A 169 5.22 19.89 -0.37
N ASP A 170 4.13 19.22 -0.71
CA ASP A 170 3.22 19.60 -1.79
C ASP A 170 1.75 19.29 -1.40
N LEU A 171 0.80 19.50 -2.31
CA LEU A 171 -0.60 19.11 -2.11
C LEU A 171 -1.14 18.28 -3.29
N VAL A 172 -0.90 16.97 -3.26
CA VAL A 172 -1.24 16.04 -4.37
C VAL A 172 -1.32 14.59 -3.88
N ALA A 173 -2.19 13.79 -4.49
CA ALA A 173 -2.16 12.33 -4.36
C ALA A 173 -1.30 11.71 -5.47
N ASN A 174 -0.13 11.22 -5.10
CA ASN A 174 0.88 10.60 -5.95
C ASN A 174 0.67 9.09 -6.03
N TYR A 175 0.74 8.51 -7.23
CA TYR A 175 0.52 7.08 -7.44
C TYR A 175 1.60 6.42 -8.33
N PRO A 176 1.76 5.09 -8.25
CA PRO A 176 2.77 4.33 -8.99
C PRO A 176 2.74 4.50 -10.52
N TYR A 177 3.87 4.29 -11.19
CA TYR A 177 5.20 4.10 -10.59
C TYR A 177 5.88 5.42 -10.23
N ASP A 178 6.69 5.38 -9.17
CA ASP A 178 7.59 6.45 -8.75
C ASP A 178 8.88 6.49 -9.58
N GLU A 179 9.39 5.34 -10.06
CA GLU A 179 10.60 5.28 -10.90
C GLU A 179 10.26 5.28 -12.39
N SER A 180 11.01 6.06 -13.19
CA SER A 180 10.84 6.09 -14.64
C SER A 180 11.48 4.91 -15.35
N ARG A 181 10.79 4.35 -16.36
CA ARG A 181 11.32 3.25 -17.17
C ARG A 181 12.62 3.59 -17.90
N SER A 182 12.76 4.83 -18.37
CA SER A 182 13.94 5.26 -19.13
C SER A 182 15.08 5.80 -18.27
N GLY A 183 14.86 6.02 -16.97
CA GLY A 183 15.76 6.77 -16.09
C GLY A 183 15.69 8.29 -16.26
N ASN A 184 14.76 8.81 -17.08
CA ASN A 184 14.49 10.24 -17.18
C ASN A 184 13.99 10.81 -15.85
N MET A 185 14.33 12.07 -15.58
CA MET A 185 13.89 12.74 -14.34
C MET A 185 12.37 12.93 -14.27
N GLN A 186 11.69 13.07 -15.41
CA GLN A 186 10.23 13.22 -15.49
C GLN A 186 9.71 12.42 -16.69
N GLU A 187 8.91 11.40 -16.43
CA GLU A 187 8.31 10.53 -17.44
C GLU A 187 7.09 9.83 -16.85
N TYR A 188 5.93 9.92 -17.51
CA TYR A 188 4.78 9.13 -17.09
C TYR A 188 5.09 7.64 -17.21
N THR A 189 5.00 6.95 -16.09
CA THR A 189 5.35 5.52 -16.01
C THR A 189 4.18 4.77 -15.40
N ASP A 190 3.29 4.30 -16.27
CA ASP A 190 2.08 3.55 -15.93
C ASP A 190 2.42 2.20 -15.28
N SER A 191 1.64 1.80 -14.29
CA SER A 191 1.63 0.42 -13.81
C SER A 191 0.55 -0.39 -14.55
N PRO A 192 0.58 -1.74 -14.50
CA PRO A 192 -0.51 -2.55 -15.05
C PRO A 192 -1.90 -2.17 -14.49
N ASP A 193 -1.93 -1.65 -13.26
CA ASP A 193 -3.12 -1.17 -12.55
C ASP A 193 -3.26 0.37 -12.55
N ASP A 194 -2.72 1.08 -13.56
CA ASP A 194 -2.76 2.55 -13.64
C ASP A 194 -4.18 3.12 -13.46
N ALA A 195 -5.18 2.51 -14.10
CA ALA A 195 -6.58 2.93 -13.95
C ALA A 195 -7.08 2.78 -12.49
N THR A 196 -6.73 1.68 -11.82
CA THR A 196 -7.04 1.42 -10.42
C THR A 196 -6.36 2.46 -9.52
N PHE A 197 -5.07 2.71 -9.72
CA PHE A 197 -4.32 3.69 -8.93
C PHE A 197 -4.82 5.13 -9.11
N ARG A 198 -5.18 5.50 -10.34
CA ARG A 198 -5.82 6.80 -10.60
C ARG A 198 -7.14 6.91 -9.85
N TYR A 199 -8.00 5.89 -9.90
CA TYR A 199 -9.26 5.86 -9.16
C TYR A 199 -9.06 6.02 -7.64
N LEU A 200 -8.06 5.33 -7.07
CA LEU A 200 -7.68 5.44 -5.66
C LEU A 200 -7.19 6.85 -5.30
N ALA A 201 -6.29 7.42 -6.10
CA ALA A 201 -5.75 8.77 -5.89
C ALA A 201 -6.83 9.85 -6.04
N GLU A 202 -7.71 9.71 -7.04
CA GLU A 202 -8.84 10.62 -7.28
C GLU A 202 -9.82 10.59 -6.11
N THR A 203 -10.05 9.42 -5.50
CA THR A 203 -10.90 9.29 -4.32
C THR A 203 -10.37 10.11 -3.15
N TYR A 204 -9.06 10.05 -2.87
CA TYR A 204 -8.48 10.89 -1.84
C TYR A 204 -8.58 12.38 -2.20
N ALA A 205 -8.10 12.75 -3.39
CA ALA A 205 -7.98 14.14 -3.82
C ALA A 205 -9.33 14.88 -3.91
N SER A 206 -10.38 14.19 -4.38
CA SER A 206 -11.74 14.74 -4.53
C SER A 206 -12.48 14.90 -3.19
N ASN A 207 -12.17 14.05 -2.20
CA ASN A 207 -12.72 14.16 -0.85
C ASN A 207 -11.92 15.11 0.06
N HIS A 208 -10.69 15.47 -0.33
CA HIS A 208 -9.94 16.54 0.31
C HIS A 208 -10.57 17.90 0.00
N GLN A 209 -10.60 18.81 0.98
CA GLN A 209 -11.29 20.09 0.81
C GLN A 209 -10.75 20.95 -0.35
N THR A 210 -9.43 20.90 -0.59
CA THR A 210 -8.74 21.80 -1.55
C THR A 210 -7.86 21.10 -2.60
N MET A 211 -7.54 19.81 -2.49
CA MET A 211 -6.48 19.18 -3.30
C MET A 211 -6.87 19.12 -4.78
N ALA A 212 -8.10 18.71 -5.07
CA ALA A 212 -8.68 18.72 -6.40
C ALA A 212 -9.29 20.08 -6.81
N LYS A 213 -9.10 21.15 -6.04
CA LYS A 213 -9.70 22.48 -6.28
C LYS A 213 -8.62 23.54 -6.48
N PRO A 214 -8.95 24.70 -7.10
CA PRO A 214 -8.00 25.80 -7.21
C PRO A 214 -7.47 26.22 -5.83
N HIS A 215 -6.15 26.15 -5.67
CA HIS A 215 -5.42 26.59 -4.49
C HIS A 215 -4.11 27.27 -4.90
N THR A 216 -3.41 27.86 -3.93
CA THR A 216 -2.09 28.45 -4.16
C THR A 216 -1.06 27.31 -4.23
N PRO A 217 -0.29 27.17 -5.31
CA PRO A 217 0.69 26.10 -5.43
C PRO A 217 1.81 26.27 -4.40
N CYS A 218 2.35 25.15 -3.96
CA CYS A 218 3.40 25.11 -2.94
C CYS A 218 4.73 25.71 -3.41
N ASP A 219 5.02 25.65 -4.72
CA ASP A 219 6.20 26.25 -5.33
C ASP A 219 6.07 27.76 -5.58
N MET A 220 4.94 28.37 -5.18
CA MET A 220 4.58 29.78 -5.39
C MET A 220 4.67 30.26 -6.85
N THR A 221 4.66 29.33 -7.81
CA THR A 221 4.56 29.68 -9.22
C THR A 221 3.12 30.03 -9.59
N ASN A 222 2.91 30.54 -10.80
CA ASN A 222 1.55 30.84 -11.29
C ASN A 222 0.87 29.61 -11.94
N ASP A 223 1.54 28.47 -12.00
CA ASP A 223 1.07 27.28 -12.70
C ASP A 223 1.04 26.07 -11.77
N ASP A 224 -0.03 25.98 -10.99
CA ASP A 224 -0.33 24.75 -10.27
C ASP A 224 -0.77 23.67 -11.28
N LYS A 225 0.08 22.67 -11.45
CA LYS A 225 -0.10 21.59 -12.42
C LYS A 225 -0.97 20.45 -11.89
N PHE A 226 -1.19 20.37 -10.57
CA PHE A 226 -1.83 19.21 -9.95
C PHE A 226 -3.35 19.38 -9.86
N TYR A 227 -3.88 20.48 -9.31
CA TYR A 227 -5.34 20.62 -9.23
C TYR A 227 -5.98 20.64 -10.62
N LYS A 228 -5.28 21.15 -11.64
CA LYS A 228 -5.74 21.16 -13.05
C LYS A 228 -5.91 19.76 -13.62
N LYS A 229 -5.29 18.75 -13.00
CA LYS A 229 -5.38 17.33 -13.33
C LYS A 229 -6.16 16.53 -12.27
N GLY A 230 -6.97 17.20 -11.44
CA GLY A 230 -7.78 16.55 -10.40
C GLY A 230 -7.09 16.37 -9.06
N GLY A 231 -5.91 16.96 -8.84
CA GLY A 231 -5.16 16.86 -7.58
C GLY A 231 -4.38 15.55 -7.44
N ILE A 232 -4.09 14.88 -8.55
CA ILE A 232 -3.34 13.62 -8.60
C ILE A 232 -2.11 13.73 -9.51
N THR A 233 -1.12 12.86 -9.32
CA THR A 233 0.01 12.70 -10.24
C THR A 233 0.56 11.28 -10.25
N ASN A 234 1.03 10.81 -11.40
CA ASN A 234 1.95 9.67 -11.45
C ASN A 234 3.30 10.12 -10.90
N GLY A 235 3.96 9.28 -10.11
CA GLY A 235 5.19 9.66 -9.41
C GLY A 235 6.34 9.99 -10.33
N ALA A 236 6.67 9.10 -11.25
CA ALA A 236 7.72 9.32 -12.23
C ALA A 236 7.42 10.53 -13.14
N ALA A 237 6.15 10.83 -13.42
CA ALA A 237 5.76 12.02 -14.19
C ALA A 237 6.02 13.33 -13.42
N TRP A 238 5.98 13.31 -12.09
CA TRP A 238 6.31 14.45 -11.25
C TRP A 238 7.83 14.57 -11.08
N TYR A 239 8.46 13.54 -10.52
CA TYR A 239 9.92 13.36 -10.52
C TYR A 239 10.26 11.90 -10.18
N SER A 240 11.18 11.30 -10.95
CA SER A 240 11.56 9.90 -10.77
C SER A 240 12.24 9.63 -9.43
N VAL A 241 11.78 8.59 -8.73
CA VAL A 241 12.24 8.14 -7.42
C VAL A 241 12.43 6.63 -7.42
N ALA A 242 13.68 6.20 -7.24
CA ALA A 242 14.01 4.79 -7.02
C ALA A 242 14.06 4.45 -5.52
N GLY A 243 13.72 3.20 -5.19
CA GLY A 243 13.80 2.68 -3.81
C GLY A 243 12.78 3.29 -2.84
N GLY A 244 11.64 3.73 -3.37
CA GLY A 244 10.51 4.23 -2.59
C GLY A 244 9.67 3.11 -1.98
N MET A 245 8.97 3.43 -0.88
CA MET A 245 8.09 2.47 -0.20
C MET A 245 6.83 2.15 -1.03
N GLN A 246 6.32 3.13 -1.78
CA GLN A 246 5.10 3.02 -2.57
C GLN A 246 5.19 1.87 -3.59
N ASP A 247 6.19 1.94 -4.48
CA ASP A 247 6.40 0.93 -5.51
C ASP A 247 6.82 -0.42 -4.91
N PHE A 248 7.53 -0.40 -3.77
CA PHE A 248 7.87 -1.63 -3.04
C PHE A 248 6.62 -2.39 -2.60
N ASN A 249 5.60 -1.74 -2.02
CA ASN A 249 4.36 -2.41 -1.60
C ASN A 249 3.72 -3.17 -2.76
N TYR A 250 3.51 -2.47 -3.88
CA TYR A 250 2.85 -3.01 -5.07
C TYR A 250 3.67 -4.15 -5.68
N LEU A 251 4.98 -4.00 -5.84
CA LEU A 251 5.81 -5.01 -6.50
C LEU A 251 6.18 -6.20 -5.61
N SER A 252 6.18 -6.04 -4.28
CA SER A 252 6.57 -7.10 -3.33
C SER A 252 5.40 -7.91 -2.79
N SER A 253 4.19 -7.37 -2.79
CA SER A 253 3.04 -7.94 -2.08
C SER A 253 1.73 -7.78 -2.89
N ASN A 254 0.58 -7.96 -2.23
CA ASN A 254 -0.75 -7.65 -2.81
C ASN A 254 -1.17 -6.18 -2.60
N ASP A 255 -0.36 -5.39 -1.88
CA ASP A 255 -0.78 -4.09 -1.34
C ASP A 255 -0.65 -2.94 -2.35
N PHE A 256 -1.74 -2.19 -2.51
CA PHE A 256 -1.80 -1.02 -3.36
C PHE A 256 -1.52 0.22 -2.52
N GLU A 257 -0.30 0.74 -2.58
CA GLU A 257 0.07 1.96 -1.87
C GLU A 257 0.03 3.19 -2.78
N ILE A 258 -0.56 4.30 -2.30
CA ILE A 258 -0.32 5.64 -2.85
C ILE A 258 0.47 6.50 -1.86
N THR A 259 1.07 7.57 -2.36
CA THR A 259 1.73 8.60 -1.55
C THR A 259 0.84 9.84 -1.52
N VAL A 260 0.53 10.36 -0.33
CA VAL A 260 -0.30 11.57 -0.20
C VAL A 260 0.52 12.70 0.37
N GLU A 261 0.72 13.75 -0.42
CA GLU A 261 1.31 15.01 0.01
C GLU A 261 0.21 15.89 0.62
N MET A 262 0.26 16.08 1.94
CA MET A 262 -0.87 16.63 2.71
C MET A 262 -0.85 18.16 2.85
N GLY A 263 0.09 18.84 2.20
CA GLY A 263 0.19 20.29 2.17
C GLY A 263 1.64 20.80 2.08
N CYS A 264 1.75 22.08 1.71
CA CYS A 264 3.04 22.72 1.41
C CYS A 264 3.97 22.83 2.62
N ASP A 265 3.44 23.19 3.79
CA ASP A 265 4.24 23.29 5.00
C ASP A 265 4.47 21.91 5.58
N LYS A 266 5.73 21.48 5.59
CA LYS A 266 6.13 20.18 6.12
C LYS A 266 5.92 20.10 7.63
N PHE A 267 6.19 21.19 8.35
CA PHE A 267 6.11 21.26 9.81
C PHE A 267 5.32 22.51 10.23
N PRO A 268 3.99 22.52 10.00
CA PRO A 268 3.18 23.68 10.28
C PRO A 268 3.08 23.96 11.79
N PRO A 269 2.79 25.21 12.17
CA PRO A 269 2.47 25.55 13.56
C PRO A 269 1.32 24.71 14.10
N ASN A 270 1.37 24.38 15.40
CA ASN A 270 0.31 23.61 16.08
C ASN A 270 -1.09 24.23 15.95
N ALA A 271 -1.18 25.55 15.78
CA ALA A 271 -2.44 26.27 15.61
C ALA A 271 -3.17 25.92 14.30
N ASP A 272 -2.43 25.42 13.29
CA ASP A 272 -2.96 25.12 11.96
C ASP A 272 -3.39 23.65 11.84
N LEU A 273 -2.94 22.76 12.74
CA LEU A 273 -3.29 21.34 12.72
C LEU A 273 -4.81 21.06 12.70
N PRO A 274 -5.68 21.81 13.44
CA PRO A 274 -7.12 21.63 13.32
C PRO A 274 -7.65 21.90 11.91
N MET A 275 -7.10 22.89 11.20
CA MET A 275 -7.48 23.16 9.81
C MET A 275 -7.08 22.01 8.89
N TYR A 276 -5.83 21.51 9.01
CA TYR A 276 -5.38 20.35 8.24
C TYR A 276 -6.30 19.14 8.48
N TYR A 277 -6.72 18.89 9.72
CA TYR A 277 -7.59 17.78 10.02
C TYR A 277 -8.98 17.94 9.40
N GLU A 278 -9.57 19.13 9.49
CA GLU A 278 -10.84 19.42 8.83
C GLU A 278 -10.77 19.22 7.30
N GLN A 279 -9.62 19.56 6.69
CA GLN A 279 -9.39 19.40 5.25
C GLN A 279 -9.25 17.93 4.83
N ASN A 280 -8.69 17.07 5.69
CA ASN A 280 -8.32 15.69 5.37
C ASN A 280 -9.28 14.63 5.90
N LYS A 281 -10.06 14.90 6.96
CA LYS A 281 -10.85 13.86 7.66
C LYS A 281 -11.78 13.04 6.76
N ASN A 282 -12.43 13.69 5.79
CA ASN A 282 -13.31 13.00 4.84
C ASN A 282 -12.51 12.16 3.84
N ALA A 283 -11.37 12.67 3.36
CA ALA A 283 -10.49 11.96 2.43
C ALA A 283 -9.88 10.71 3.08
N LEU A 284 -9.42 10.82 4.33
CA LEU A 284 -8.86 9.70 5.09
C LEU A 284 -9.88 8.57 5.23
N VAL A 285 -11.13 8.90 5.60
CA VAL A 285 -12.20 7.91 5.76
C VAL A 285 -12.66 7.33 4.42
N ALA A 286 -12.83 8.18 3.39
CA ALA A 286 -13.21 7.73 2.06
C ALA A 286 -12.18 6.75 1.49
N TYR A 287 -10.90 7.07 1.62
CA TYR A 287 -9.81 6.21 1.14
C TYR A 287 -9.73 4.87 1.88
N MET A 288 -10.02 4.83 3.19
CA MET A 288 -10.12 3.55 3.91
C MET A 288 -11.22 2.64 3.33
N TRP A 289 -12.34 3.22 2.90
CA TRP A 289 -13.41 2.46 2.24
C TRP A 289 -12.99 1.87 0.90
N GLU A 290 -11.97 2.42 0.24
CA GLU A 290 -11.44 1.86 -1.00
C GLU A 290 -10.75 0.50 -0.80
N SER A 291 -10.48 0.07 0.44
CA SER A 291 -10.08 -1.33 0.71
C SER A 291 -11.19 -2.35 0.40
N HIS A 292 -12.40 -1.87 0.10
CA HIS A 292 -13.60 -2.65 -0.19
C HIS A 292 -14.11 -2.51 -1.63
N ILE A 293 -13.28 -2.09 -2.58
CA ILE A 293 -13.67 -2.09 -3.99
C ILE A 293 -13.25 -3.37 -4.72
N GLY A 294 -13.79 -3.57 -5.93
CA GLY A 294 -13.45 -4.69 -6.78
C GLY A 294 -14.10 -5.99 -6.30
N VAL A 295 -13.28 -7.03 -6.18
CA VAL A 295 -13.73 -8.36 -5.77
C VAL A 295 -12.94 -8.90 -4.59
N LYS A 296 -13.59 -9.71 -3.77
CA LYS A 296 -12.97 -10.51 -2.71
C LYS A 296 -13.57 -11.90 -2.69
N GLY A 297 -12.89 -12.88 -2.14
CA GLY A 297 -13.40 -14.25 -2.10
C GLY A 297 -12.48 -15.20 -1.39
N VAL A 298 -12.83 -16.48 -1.40
CA VAL A 298 -11.95 -17.57 -0.97
C VAL A 298 -11.72 -18.54 -2.11
N VAL A 299 -10.49 -19.04 -2.21
CA VAL A 299 -10.10 -20.14 -3.09
C VAL A 299 -10.04 -21.44 -2.28
N THR A 300 -10.78 -22.46 -2.71
CA THR A 300 -10.89 -23.76 -2.04
C THR A 300 -10.67 -24.92 -3.01
N ASP A 301 -10.34 -26.11 -2.50
CA ASP A 301 -10.44 -27.37 -3.24
C ASP A 301 -11.87 -27.94 -3.23
N GLU A 302 -12.11 -29.03 -3.97
CA GLU A 302 -13.42 -29.72 -4.01
C GLU A 302 -13.90 -30.24 -2.63
N ASN A 303 -13.03 -30.32 -1.63
CA ASN A 303 -13.37 -30.74 -0.27
C ASN A 303 -13.67 -29.54 0.66
N GLY A 304 -13.56 -28.31 0.15
CA GLY A 304 -13.72 -27.08 0.93
C GLY A 304 -12.48 -26.70 1.75
N ASN A 305 -11.32 -27.31 1.50
CA ASN A 305 -10.08 -26.89 2.13
C ASN A 305 -9.58 -25.60 1.45
N PRO A 306 -9.14 -24.58 2.21
CA PRO A 306 -8.59 -23.36 1.64
C PRO A 306 -7.27 -23.61 0.90
N ILE A 307 -7.08 -22.90 -0.20
CA ILE A 307 -5.86 -22.94 -1.01
C ILE A 307 -5.15 -21.59 -0.89
N SER A 308 -4.04 -21.57 -0.14
CA SER A 308 -3.13 -20.42 -0.05
C SER A 308 -2.28 -20.26 -1.31
N HIS A 309 -1.86 -19.03 -1.61
CA HIS A 309 -1.00 -18.68 -2.74
C HIS A 309 -1.59 -19.05 -4.11
N ALA A 310 -2.91 -19.21 -4.21
CA ALA A 310 -3.60 -19.26 -5.48
C ALA A 310 -3.43 -17.92 -6.20
N VAL A 311 -3.07 -17.96 -7.48
CA VAL A 311 -2.87 -16.78 -8.31
C VAL A 311 -4.22 -16.35 -8.89
N ILE A 312 -4.56 -15.08 -8.71
CA ILE A 312 -5.78 -14.46 -9.22
C ILE A 312 -5.41 -13.55 -10.40
N LYS A 313 -5.67 -14.04 -11.61
CA LYS A 313 -5.45 -13.31 -12.86
C LYS A 313 -6.68 -12.50 -13.22
N THR A 314 -6.47 -11.29 -13.72
CA THR A 314 -7.56 -10.36 -14.07
C THR A 314 -7.43 -9.93 -15.52
N ARG A 315 -8.51 -10.10 -16.28
CA ARG A 315 -8.67 -9.52 -17.62
C ARG A 315 -9.74 -8.44 -17.57
N ASN A 316 -9.38 -7.23 -18.01
CA ASN A 316 -10.32 -6.12 -18.13
C ASN A 316 -11.12 -6.28 -19.42
N MET A 317 -12.44 -6.27 -19.29
CA MET A 317 -13.42 -6.36 -20.39
C MET A 317 -14.37 -5.15 -20.44
N THR A 318 -14.04 -4.07 -19.71
CA THR A 318 -14.88 -2.89 -19.56
C THR A 318 -14.99 -2.14 -20.88
N ASP A 319 -16.21 -1.71 -21.24
CA ASP A 319 -16.48 -0.88 -22.42
C ASP A 319 -15.89 -1.38 -23.75
N GLY A 320 -15.69 -2.70 -23.88
CA GLY A 320 -15.13 -3.32 -25.07
C GLY A 320 -13.60 -3.34 -25.13
N GLU A 321 -12.91 -2.87 -24.08
CA GLU A 321 -11.51 -3.22 -23.85
C GLU A 321 -11.37 -4.73 -23.63
N ASN A 322 -10.21 -5.31 -23.94
CA ASN A 322 -9.92 -6.72 -23.69
C ASN A 322 -8.42 -6.92 -23.55
N TYR A 323 -7.90 -6.75 -22.34
CA TYR A 323 -6.49 -6.99 -22.03
C TYR A 323 -6.34 -7.59 -20.64
N GLU A 324 -5.28 -8.36 -20.47
CA GLU A 324 -4.88 -8.86 -19.16
C GLU A 324 -4.16 -7.75 -18.38
N ILE A 325 -4.57 -7.55 -17.13
CA ILE A 325 -3.82 -6.72 -16.20
C ILE A 325 -2.64 -7.56 -15.73
N GLN A 326 -1.44 -7.21 -16.22
CA GLN A 326 -0.18 -7.93 -15.98
C GLN A 326 0.39 -7.68 -14.58
N HIS A 327 -0.48 -7.79 -13.56
CA HIS A 327 -0.14 -7.79 -12.16
C HIS A 327 -1.18 -8.64 -11.42
N HIS A 328 -0.77 -9.81 -10.94
CA HIS A 328 -1.67 -10.74 -10.28
C HIS A 328 -1.60 -10.58 -8.76
N VAL A 329 -2.73 -10.83 -8.09
CA VAL A 329 -2.77 -10.97 -6.63
C VAL A 329 -2.78 -12.44 -6.24
N THR A 330 -2.42 -12.73 -5.00
CA THR A 330 -2.41 -14.10 -4.46
C THR A 330 -3.36 -14.25 -3.27
N SER A 331 -3.94 -15.43 -3.09
CA SER A 331 -4.70 -15.75 -1.88
C SER A 331 -3.79 -15.87 -0.66
N ALA A 332 -4.28 -15.39 0.48
CA ALA A 332 -3.62 -15.48 1.78
C ALA A 332 -3.77 -16.88 2.39
N HIS A 333 -3.30 -17.04 3.64
CA HIS A 333 -3.24 -18.35 4.29
C HIS A 333 -4.60 -19.05 4.43
N GLY A 334 -5.68 -18.28 4.60
CA GLY A 334 -7.06 -18.80 4.67
C GLY A 334 -7.69 -19.07 3.31
N GLY A 335 -6.94 -18.92 2.22
CA GLY A 335 -7.45 -18.96 0.84
C GLY A 335 -8.21 -17.69 0.43
N ASP A 336 -8.35 -16.74 1.35
CA ASP A 336 -8.95 -15.43 1.15
C ASP A 336 -8.10 -14.55 0.24
N TYR A 337 -8.75 -13.80 -0.65
CA TYR A 337 -8.07 -12.88 -1.55
C TYR A 337 -8.91 -11.62 -1.75
N TRP A 338 -8.23 -10.53 -2.14
CA TRP A 338 -8.83 -9.25 -2.48
C TRP A 338 -8.16 -8.72 -3.74
N ARG A 339 -8.96 -8.26 -4.69
CA ARG A 339 -8.48 -7.65 -5.94
C ARG A 339 -9.22 -6.35 -6.15
N LEU A 340 -8.51 -5.25 -5.88
CA LEU A 340 -9.02 -3.90 -6.08
C LEU A 340 -9.21 -3.63 -7.57
N LEU A 341 -10.43 -3.24 -7.95
CA LEU A 341 -10.78 -2.92 -9.32
C LEU A 341 -11.76 -1.74 -9.31
N PRO A 342 -11.60 -0.75 -10.21
CA PRO A 342 -12.62 0.27 -10.41
C PRO A 342 -13.89 -0.36 -11.00
N PRO A 343 -15.02 0.38 -11.07
CA PRO A 343 -16.23 -0.11 -11.69
C PRO A 343 -15.99 -0.55 -13.14
N GLY A 344 -16.47 -1.73 -13.51
CA GLY A 344 -16.16 -2.33 -14.80
C GLY A 344 -16.60 -3.78 -14.94
N THR A 345 -16.34 -4.35 -16.12
CA THR A 345 -16.54 -5.77 -16.42
C THR A 345 -15.19 -6.47 -16.47
N TYR A 346 -15.05 -7.57 -15.75
CA TYR A 346 -13.80 -8.32 -15.66
C TYR A 346 -14.03 -9.81 -15.84
N GLU A 347 -13.01 -10.49 -16.36
CA GLU A 347 -12.88 -11.94 -16.27
C GLU A 347 -11.76 -12.26 -15.27
N ILE A 348 -12.10 -13.01 -14.23
CA ILE A 348 -11.19 -13.36 -13.14
C ILE A 348 -10.92 -14.86 -13.20
N THR A 349 -9.64 -15.22 -13.20
CA THR A 349 -9.20 -16.62 -13.21
C THR A 349 -8.38 -16.93 -11.97
N ALA A 350 -8.79 -17.93 -11.20
CA ALA A 350 -8.03 -18.46 -10.07
C ALA A 350 -7.29 -19.74 -10.49
N CYS A 351 -5.99 -19.79 -10.20
CA CYS A 351 -5.11 -20.92 -10.49
C CYS A 351 -4.28 -21.28 -9.26
N ALA A 352 -3.97 -22.56 -9.04
CA ALA A 352 -3.07 -22.96 -7.95
C ALA A 352 -2.32 -24.24 -8.28
N GLY A 353 -0.98 -24.18 -8.36
CA GLY A 353 -0.13 -25.35 -8.61
C GLY A 353 -0.49 -26.15 -9.87
N ALA A 354 0.21 -27.25 -10.10
CA ALA A 354 -0.03 -28.12 -11.25
C ALA A 354 -1.15 -29.17 -10.98
N GLN A 355 -1.54 -29.32 -9.72
CA GLN A 355 -2.52 -30.33 -9.28
C GLN A 355 -3.98 -29.87 -9.37
N PHE A 356 -4.22 -28.58 -9.58
CA PHE A 356 -5.57 -28.03 -9.72
C PHE A 356 -5.81 -27.45 -11.11
N GLU A 357 -7.05 -27.54 -11.59
CA GLU A 357 -7.51 -26.84 -12.79
C GLU A 357 -7.81 -25.38 -12.46
N CYS A 358 -7.41 -24.46 -13.34
CA CYS A 358 -7.79 -23.06 -13.20
C CYS A 358 -9.29 -22.89 -13.45
N VAL A 359 -9.92 -21.99 -12.70
CA VAL A 359 -11.35 -21.67 -12.86
C VAL A 359 -11.50 -20.20 -13.19
N THR A 360 -12.30 -19.91 -14.21
CA THR A 360 -12.53 -18.56 -14.72
C THR A 360 -14.00 -18.16 -14.52
N GLN A 361 -14.23 -16.95 -14.05
CA GLN A 361 -15.56 -16.37 -13.86
C GLN A 361 -15.62 -14.92 -14.33
N GLU A 362 -16.70 -14.54 -15.02
CA GLU A 362 -16.98 -13.14 -15.34
C GLU A 362 -17.66 -12.43 -14.16
N VAL A 363 -17.30 -11.17 -13.94
CA VAL A 363 -17.83 -10.36 -12.85
C VAL A 363 -18.02 -8.91 -13.28
N GLN A 364 -19.18 -8.36 -12.91
CA GLN A 364 -19.47 -6.92 -12.96
C GLN A 364 -19.16 -6.29 -11.61
N VAL A 365 -18.29 -5.28 -11.59
CA VAL A 365 -17.89 -4.50 -10.41
C VAL A 365 -18.58 -3.14 -10.47
N ASP A 366 -19.27 -2.75 -9.40
CA ASP A 366 -20.07 -1.53 -9.31
C ASP A 366 -19.59 -0.54 -8.22
N ASN A 367 -18.90 -1.04 -7.17
CA ASN A 367 -18.33 -0.27 -6.05
C ASN A 367 -19.31 0.73 -5.42
N PRO A 368 -20.46 0.30 -4.89
CA PRO A 368 -21.38 1.19 -4.19
C PRO A 368 -20.70 1.77 -2.94
N ALA A 369 -20.87 3.07 -2.71
CA ALA A 369 -20.26 3.77 -1.58
C ALA A 369 -20.57 3.08 -0.23
N PHE A 370 -19.59 3.05 0.66
CA PHE A 370 -19.69 2.48 2.01
C PHE A 370 -20.16 1.02 2.03
N SER A 371 -19.79 0.23 1.04
CA SER A 371 -20.15 -1.18 0.90
C SER A 371 -18.91 -2.05 0.78
N GLU A 372 -19.08 -3.35 1.02
CA GLU A 372 -18.02 -4.34 0.88
C GLU A 372 -17.81 -4.70 -0.59
N ALA A 373 -16.60 -5.18 -0.93
CA ALA A 373 -16.27 -5.67 -2.26
C ALA A 373 -17.16 -6.85 -2.66
N LYS A 374 -17.36 -7.03 -3.96
CA LYS A 374 -18.19 -8.11 -4.49
C LYS A 374 -17.55 -9.46 -4.19
N VAL A 375 -18.33 -10.34 -3.57
CA VAL A 375 -17.91 -11.72 -3.26
C VAL A 375 -17.84 -12.56 -4.55
N LEU A 376 -16.69 -13.19 -4.79
CA LEU A 376 -16.42 -14.08 -5.90
C LEU A 376 -15.56 -15.27 -5.43
N ASP A 377 -16.19 -16.40 -5.13
CA ASP A 377 -15.48 -17.59 -4.64
C ASP A 377 -15.03 -18.50 -5.77
N PHE A 378 -13.94 -19.22 -5.53
CA PHE A 378 -13.43 -20.23 -6.44
C PHE A 378 -13.28 -21.59 -5.74
N THR A 379 -13.75 -22.63 -6.42
CA THR A 379 -13.46 -24.03 -6.04
C THR A 379 -12.67 -24.65 -7.19
N LEU A 380 -11.41 -25.00 -6.94
CA LEU A 380 -10.50 -25.52 -7.96
C LEU A 380 -10.58 -27.06 -8.00
N PRO A 381 -10.98 -27.65 -9.15
CA PRO A 381 -10.99 -29.10 -9.32
C PRO A 381 -9.60 -29.70 -9.32
N ALA A 382 -9.44 -30.92 -8.82
CA ALA A 382 -8.18 -31.64 -8.98
C ALA A 382 -7.98 -32.10 -10.44
N VAL A 383 -6.77 -31.96 -10.97
CA VAL A 383 -6.41 -32.42 -12.32
C VAL A 383 -6.54 -33.94 -12.40
N ARG A 384 -7.43 -34.45 -13.26
CA ARG A 384 -7.82 -35.88 -13.27
C ARG A 384 -6.93 -36.80 -14.11
N THR A 385 -5.99 -36.28 -14.92
CA THR A 385 -5.14 -37.10 -15.79
C THR A 385 -3.66 -36.68 -15.75
N LYS A 386 -2.74 -37.67 -15.76
CA LYS A 386 -1.29 -37.44 -15.79
C LYS A 386 -0.81 -36.69 -17.05
N ASP A 387 -1.59 -36.73 -18.14
CA ASP A 387 -1.29 -36.04 -19.39
C ASP A 387 -1.67 -34.54 -19.36
N ALA A 388 -2.60 -34.12 -18.48
CA ALA A 388 -3.00 -32.72 -18.32
C ALA A 388 -2.05 -31.89 -17.43
N VAL A 389 -1.18 -32.55 -16.66
CA VAL A 389 -0.14 -31.90 -15.84
C VAL A 389 0.89 -31.16 -16.73
N ALA A 390 1.02 -31.55 -18.00
CA ALA A 390 1.93 -30.90 -18.95
C ALA A 390 1.33 -29.63 -19.61
N GLU A 391 -0.01 -29.51 -19.68
CA GLU A 391 -0.70 -28.32 -20.24
C GLU A 391 -1.06 -27.27 -19.17
N ASN A 392 -1.21 -27.67 -17.90
CA ASN A 392 -1.38 -26.77 -16.76
C ASN A 392 -0.06 -26.20 -16.21
N GLN A 393 1.05 -26.34 -16.94
CA GLN A 393 2.28 -25.67 -16.57
C GLN A 393 2.07 -24.15 -16.69
N LEU A 394 2.22 -23.44 -15.57
CA LEU A 394 2.76 -22.08 -15.61
C LEU A 394 3.96 -22.09 -16.57
N SER A 395 4.09 -21.04 -17.38
CA SER A 395 5.12 -21.03 -18.42
C SER A 395 6.49 -21.39 -17.79
N PRO A 396 7.29 -22.28 -18.40
CA PRO A 396 8.60 -22.68 -17.85
C PRO A 396 9.55 -21.49 -17.61
N ASP A 397 9.26 -20.33 -18.22
CA ASP A 397 10.02 -19.10 -18.07
C ASP A 397 9.77 -18.41 -16.71
N ASP A 398 8.72 -18.77 -15.95
CA ASP A 398 8.39 -18.14 -14.65
C ASP A 398 9.16 -18.74 -13.44
N ASP A 399 9.85 -19.87 -13.59
CA ASP A 399 10.45 -20.59 -12.45
C ASP A 399 12.00 -20.58 -12.42
N GLU A 400 12.70 -20.18 -13.49
CA GLU A 400 14.16 -20.36 -13.56
C GLU A 400 14.94 -19.39 -12.62
N TYR A 401 14.31 -18.29 -12.19
CA TYR A 401 14.94 -17.25 -11.34
C TYR A 401 14.17 -16.92 -10.05
N ASN A 402 13.06 -17.61 -9.78
CA ASN A 402 12.27 -17.43 -8.56
C ASN A 402 12.81 -18.34 -7.45
N LEU A 403 12.95 -17.82 -6.23
CA LEU A 403 13.13 -18.66 -5.05
C LEU A 403 11.94 -19.61 -4.90
N THR A 404 12.24 -20.87 -4.58
CA THR A 404 11.21 -21.81 -4.14
C THR A 404 10.51 -21.29 -2.88
N GLU A 405 9.26 -21.72 -2.61
CA GLU A 405 8.54 -21.33 -1.38
C GLU A 405 9.38 -21.58 -0.11
N MET A 406 10.12 -22.69 -0.08
CA MET A 406 10.98 -23.04 1.05
C MET A 406 12.14 -22.05 1.22
N GLU A 407 12.82 -21.68 0.13
CA GLU A 407 13.91 -20.71 0.17
C GLU A 407 13.42 -19.30 0.49
N TYR A 408 12.24 -18.93 -0.01
CA TYR A 408 11.60 -17.67 0.31
C TYR A 408 11.23 -17.58 1.80
N GLU A 409 10.60 -18.61 2.35
CA GLU A 409 10.27 -18.66 3.79
C GLU A 409 11.52 -18.70 4.67
N GLU A 410 12.59 -19.37 4.24
CA GLU A 410 13.87 -19.36 4.94
C GLU A 410 14.45 -17.93 5.00
N ARG A 411 14.48 -17.20 3.88
CA ARG A 411 14.92 -15.80 3.85
C ARG A 411 14.05 -14.88 4.68
N MET A 412 12.72 -15.06 4.61
CA MET A 412 11.81 -14.29 5.44
C MET A 412 12.03 -14.59 6.92
N THR A 413 12.37 -15.83 7.27
CA THR A 413 12.76 -16.22 8.63
C THR A 413 14.08 -15.59 9.06
N GLU A 414 15.10 -15.58 8.21
CA GLU A 414 16.37 -14.87 8.48
C GLU A 414 16.14 -13.37 8.73
N LEU A 415 15.29 -12.72 7.92
CA LEU A 415 14.93 -11.31 8.10
C LEU A 415 14.25 -11.09 9.46
N ARG A 416 13.29 -11.94 9.82
CA ARG A 416 12.58 -11.92 11.12
C ARG A 416 13.55 -12.10 12.29
N ASP A 417 14.50 -13.02 12.18
CA ASP A 417 15.46 -13.32 13.25
C ASP A 417 16.52 -12.22 13.40
N LEU A 418 16.95 -11.59 12.32
CA LEU A 418 17.84 -10.43 12.37
C LEU A 418 17.19 -9.25 13.07
N LEU A 419 15.89 -9.02 12.84
CA LEU A 419 15.15 -7.94 13.50
C LEU A 419 14.89 -8.23 14.98
N ARG A 420 14.57 -9.48 15.34
CA ARG A 420 14.51 -9.91 16.74
C ARG A 420 15.83 -9.69 17.46
N ASN A 421 16.94 -10.12 16.86
CA ASN A 421 18.28 -9.92 17.42
C ASN A 421 18.71 -8.44 17.51
N TYR A 422 18.25 -7.60 16.58
CA TYR A 422 18.46 -6.15 16.70
C TYR A 422 17.72 -5.61 17.93
N TRP A 423 16.46 -6.02 18.12
CA TRP A 423 15.65 -5.54 19.24
C TRP A 423 16.10 -6.04 20.61
N ASP A 424 16.47 -7.30 20.73
CA ASP A 424 16.98 -7.88 21.98
C ASP A 424 18.29 -7.23 22.43
N LYS A 425 19.01 -6.55 21.52
CA LYS A 425 20.25 -5.82 21.79
C LYS A 425 20.04 -4.33 22.03
N GLN A 426 18.86 -3.79 21.76
CA GLN A 426 18.56 -2.41 22.15
C GLN A 426 18.25 -2.39 23.65
N PRO A 427 18.82 -1.44 24.40
CA PRO A 427 18.52 -1.34 25.82
C PRO A 427 17.02 -1.08 26.00
N MET A 428 16.33 -1.99 26.70
CA MET A 428 14.96 -1.75 27.18
C MET A 428 15.01 -0.55 28.12
N PHE A 429 14.38 0.56 27.72
CA PHE A 429 14.20 1.74 28.57
C PHE A 429 12.71 2.03 28.76
#